data_AF-A0AAW0L559-F1
#
_entry.id   AF-A0AAW0L559-F1
#
_cell.length_a   1.000
_cell.length_b   1.000
_cell.length_c   1.000
_cell.angle_alpha   90.00
_cell.angle_beta   90.00
_cell.angle_gamma   90.00
#
_symmetry.space_group_name_H-M   'P 1'
#
loop_
_entity.id
_entity.type
_entity.pdbx_description
1 polymer ?
#
loop_
_entity_poly.entity_id
_entity_poly.type
_entity_poly.pdbx_seq_one_letter_code
_entity_poly.pdbx_strand_id
1 'polypeptide(L)'
;MPTKIPSIKEEATKFAELWNSIICSFRDEDLITNWEMNLLLVPYWANRDLDLIQWPLFLLAGKIPIALDMARVSNGRDSVLKMRLKVDNYMNAAVRECYATFKNVINYLVLGEREKVIINEIFFKVDDHIQNDDLIKELNMSALPSLYDQFIMLVKYLLANEKEDKNWVVIVLLNMLEIVTGDIMEDAFSSWAESSHGGYYGTDERLKSLDQQYQFFGELRFPVKPETEAWKETIKRLHLLFTVRESAMDVPSNLEARRRISFFSNSLFMDMPTAPKVQNMLSFSVLTCYSCEEVIFAINDLEVPNEDGLSILYGLQKMFPDEWNNFLERVRCSDEEELKATEELEDELRLWASYRSQTLARTDLMKGYKAAELDSEENSKSERSLRAQCQAIADLKFTYVVSCQMYGIYKRSGDPRAKDILNLIARHPSVRVAYIDEVEEPVKDYSRKGVQKVYYSTLVKAAPPTKAIGSSEPVQNLDQVIYRIKLPGPLICGEGKPENQNHAIIFTRGEGLQTIDMNQ
;
A
#
# COMPACT_ATOMS: atom_id res chain seq x y z
N MET A 1 -7.56 26.19 -25.70
CA MET A 1 -7.57 24.74 -25.97
C MET A 1 -8.73 24.14 -25.20
N PRO A 2 -9.62 23.36 -25.81
CA PRO A 2 -10.73 22.77 -25.10
C PRO A 2 -10.17 21.73 -24.12
N THR A 3 -10.26 22.03 -22.83
CA THR A 3 -10.00 21.07 -21.74
C THR A 3 -11.00 19.93 -21.91
N LYS A 4 -10.55 18.79 -22.42
CA LYS A 4 -11.31 17.54 -22.35
C LYS A 4 -11.67 17.35 -20.87
N ILE A 5 -12.97 17.30 -20.59
CA ILE A 5 -13.48 16.88 -19.29
C ILE A 5 -12.95 15.45 -19.11
N PRO A 6 -12.23 15.14 -18.02
CA PRO A 6 -11.73 13.80 -17.77
C PRO A 6 -12.88 12.80 -17.80
N SER A 7 -12.64 11.60 -18.33
CA SER A 7 -13.64 10.55 -18.18
C SER A 7 -13.73 10.14 -16.71
N ILE A 8 -14.90 9.71 -16.24
CA ILE A 8 -15.10 9.20 -14.87
C ILE A 8 -14.07 8.11 -14.50
N LYS A 9 -13.61 7.33 -15.50
CA LYS A 9 -12.55 6.33 -15.33
C LYS A 9 -11.19 6.96 -15.01
N GLU A 10 -10.80 8.03 -15.70
CA GLU A 10 -9.53 8.72 -15.45
C GLU A 10 -9.48 9.35 -14.05
N GLU A 11 -10.61 9.86 -13.56
CA GLU A 11 -10.74 10.38 -12.20
C GLU A 11 -10.68 9.25 -11.16
N ALA A 12 -11.37 8.13 -11.42
CA ALA A 12 -11.32 6.95 -10.56
C ALA A 12 -9.91 6.36 -10.46
N THR A 13 -9.13 6.33 -11.55
CA THR A 13 -7.74 5.88 -11.53
C THR A 13 -6.86 6.80 -10.67
N LYS A 14 -6.97 8.11 -10.84
CA LYS A 14 -6.22 9.08 -10.01
C LYS A 14 -6.58 8.98 -8.53
N PHE A 15 -7.87 8.79 -8.24
CA PHE A 15 -8.33 8.56 -6.88
C PHE A 15 -7.75 7.28 -6.30
N ALA A 16 -7.76 6.17 -7.05
CA ALA A 16 -7.21 4.89 -6.62
C ALA A 16 -5.70 4.99 -6.30
N GLU A 17 -4.93 5.70 -7.13
CA GLU A 17 -3.50 5.95 -6.89
C GLU A 17 -3.26 6.70 -5.56
N LEU A 18 -3.98 7.80 -5.34
CA LEU A 18 -3.86 8.59 -4.11
C LEU A 18 -4.32 7.78 -2.89
N TRP A 19 -5.47 7.12 -2.99
CA TRP A 19 -6.04 6.30 -1.94
C TRP A 19 -5.08 5.19 -1.53
N ASN A 20 -4.58 4.42 -2.50
CA ASN A 20 -3.65 3.33 -2.23
C ASN A 20 -2.35 3.83 -1.60
N SER A 21 -1.85 5.01 -1.99
CA SER A 21 -0.69 5.63 -1.34
C SER A 21 -0.94 5.95 0.13
N ILE A 22 -2.13 6.45 0.48
CA ILE A 22 -2.50 6.74 1.88
C ILE A 22 -2.57 5.42 2.68
N ILE A 23 -3.20 4.39 2.11
CA ILE A 23 -3.32 3.08 2.77
C ILE A 23 -1.93 2.43 2.97
N CYS A 24 -1.04 2.51 1.98
CA CYS A 24 0.35 2.06 2.13
C CYS A 24 1.08 2.83 3.24
N SER A 25 0.88 4.15 3.35
CA SER A 25 1.46 4.95 4.45
C SER A 25 1.00 4.48 5.81
N PHE A 26 -0.28 4.12 5.97
CA PHE A 26 -0.77 3.57 7.23
C PHE A 26 -0.13 2.23 7.57
N ARG A 27 0.16 1.41 6.56
CA ARG A 27 0.88 0.15 6.77
C ARG A 27 2.33 0.40 7.18
N ASP A 28 3.02 1.34 6.53
CA ASP A 28 4.41 1.72 6.83
C ASP A 28 4.55 2.33 8.25
N GLU A 29 3.48 2.97 8.74
CA GLU A 29 3.40 3.51 10.10
C GLU A 29 2.94 2.49 11.15
N ASP A 30 2.64 1.26 10.74
CA ASP A 30 2.12 0.18 11.58
C ASP A 30 0.74 0.49 12.20
N LEU A 31 -0.05 1.35 11.57
CA LEU A 31 -1.42 1.67 11.99
C LEU A 31 -2.42 0.60 11.55
N ILE A 32 -2.11 -0.20 10.52
CA ILE A 32 -2.99 -1.26 10.02
C ILE A 32 -2.21 -2.56 9.77
N THR A 33 -2.90 -3.69 9.83
CA THR A 33 -2.37 -5.02 9.47
C THR A 33 -2.26 -5.20 7.96
N ASN A 34 -1.52 -6.23 7.50
CA ASN A 34 -1.54 -6.59 6.07
C ASN A 34 -2.95 -7.03 5.63
N TRP A 35 -3.71 -7.65 6.53
CA TRP A 35 -5.08 -8.06 6.25
C TRP A 35 -6.00 -6.84 6.02
N GLU A 36 -5.97 -5.85 6.91
CA GLU A 36 -6.73 -4.59 6.75
C GLU A 36 -6.29 -3.82 5.51
N MET A 37 -4.99 -3.78 5.22
CA MET A 37 -4.45 -3.17 4.00
C MET A 37 -5.09 -3.80 2.75
N ASN A 38 -5.14 -5.13 2.66
CA ASN A 38 -5.78 -5.82 1.53
C ASN A 38 -7.28 -5.53 1.41
N LEU A 39 -7.97 -5.19 2.50
CA LEU A 39 -9.38 -4.81 2.46
C LEU A 39 -9.61 -3.37 2.02
N LEU A 40 -8.67 -2.48 2.35
CA LEU A 40 -8.75 -1.05 2.08
C LEU A 40 -8.27 -0.72 0.67
N LEU A 41 -7.31 -1.46 0.11
CA LEU A 41 -6.77 -1.19 -1.23
C LEU A 41 -7.83 -1.28 -2.34
N VAL A 42 -7.73 -0.37 -3.29
CA VAL A 42 -8.38 -0.46 -4.61
C VAL A 42 -7.49 -1.33 -5.50
N PRO A 43 -8.03 -2.29 -6.27
CA PRO A 43 -7.21 -3.17 -7.10
C PRO A 43 -6.31 -2.39 -8.06
N TYR A 44 -5.01 -2.72 -8.09
CA TYR A 44 -4.06 -2.10 -9.02
C TYR A 44 -4.31 -2.59 -10.45
N TRP A 45 -4.58 -3.89 -10.60
CA TRP A 45 -4.89 -4.51 -11.89
C TRP A 45 -6.39 -4.60 -12.08
N ALA A 46 -7.01 -3.43 -12.27
CA ALA A 46 -8.41 -3.41 -12.63
C ALA A 46 -8.62 -4.19 -13.93
N ASN A 47 -9.56 -5.14 -13.91
CA ASN A 47 -9.87 -5.94 -15.09
C ASN A 47 -10.38 -5.00 -16.18
N ARG A 48 -9.56 -4.73 -17.20
CA ARG A 48 -9.89 -3.74 -18.24
C ARG A 48 -11.11 -4.14 -19.07
N ASP A 49 -11.44 -5.42 -19.05
CA ASP A 49 -12.62 -5.98 -19.70
C ASP A 49 -13.91 -5.68 -18.91
N LEU A 50 -13.78 -5.32 -17.62
CA LEU A 50 -14.88 -4.85 -16.81
C LEU A 50 -15.03 -3.34 -16.97
N ASP A 51 -16.13 -2.92 -17.61
CA ASP A 51 -16.59 -1.52 -17.58
C ASP A 51 -17.21 -1.19 -16.19
N LEU A 52 -16.49 -1.52 -15.11
CA LEU A 52 -16.95 -1.42 -13.72
C LEU A 52 -15.85 -0.82 -12.84
N ILE A 53 -16.25 0.06 -11.93
CA ILE A 53 -15.39 0.54 -10.85
C ILE A 53 -15.30 -0.56 -9.80
N GLN A 54 -14.09 -1.07 -9.52
CA GLN A 54 -13.85 -2.03 -8.45
C GLN A 54 -13.62 -1.29 -7.14
N TRP A 55 -14.57 -1.40 -6.22
CA TRP A 55 -14.51 -0.75 -4.92
C TRP A 55 -13.61 -1.52 -3.94
N PRO A 56 -13.02 -0.87 -2.93
CA PRO A 56 -12.34 -1.55 -1.83
C PRO A 56 -13.21 -2.63 -1.18
N LEU A 57 -12.61 -3.73 -0.74
CA LEU A 57 -13.35 -4.87 -0.19
C LEU A 57 -14.11 -4.55 1.08
N PHE A 58 -13.63 -3.61 1.90
CA PHE A 58 -14.35 -3.22 3.12
C PHE A 58 -15.76 -2.66 2.85
N LEU A 59 -16.01 -2.11 1.66
CA LEU A 59 -17.34 -1.67 1.22
C LEU A 59 -18.21 -2.81 0.67
N LEU A 60 -17.56 -3.88 0.19
CA LEU A 60 -18.21 -5.03 -0.45
C LEU A 60 -18.43 -6.21 0.51
N ALA A 61 -17.78 -6.19 1.67
CA ALA A 61 -17.80 -7.29 2.63
C ALA A 61 -19.22 -7.68 3.06
N GLY A 62 -19.46 -8.98 3.15
CA GLY A 62 -20.78 -9.55 3.50
C GLY A 62 -21.88 -9.38 2.44
N LYS A 63 -21.68 -8.61 1.36
CA LYS A 63 -22.72 -8.36 0.35
C LYS A 63 -23.03 -9.57 -0.52
N ILE A 64 -22.04 -10.41 -0.84
CA ILE A 64 -22.25 -11.61 -1.67
C ILE A 64 -23.13 -12.66 -0.97
N PRO A 65 -22.84 -13.09 0.28
CA PRO A 65 -23.72 -14.02 0.99
C PRO A 65 -25.16 -13.51 1.10
N ILE A 66 -25.34 -12.21 1.36
CA ILE A 66 -26.66 -11.58 1.39
C ILE A 66 -27.34 -11.66 0.01
N ALA A 67 -26.60 -11.44 -1.07
CA ALA A 67 -27.12 -11.55 -2.44
C ALA A 67 -27.56 -12.97 -2.77
N LEU A 68 -26.80 -13.96 -2.34
CA LEU A 68 -27.10 -15.38 -2.51
C LEU A 68 -28.37 -15.78 -1.76
N ASP A 69 -28.49 -15.37 -0.49
CA ASP A 69 -29.70 -15.62 0.30
C ASP A 69 -30.93 -14.93 -0.32
N MET A 70 -30.77 -13.71 -0.83
CA MET A 70 -31.85 -13.01 -1.55
C MET A 70 -32.24 -13.77 -2.82
N ALA A 71 -31.29 -14.29 -3.60
CA ALA A 71 -31.56 -15.06 -4.82
C ALA A 71 -32.33 -16.35 -4.50
N ARG A 72 -31.92 -17.09 -3.46
CA ARG A 72 -32.58 -18.33 -3.02
C ARG A 72 -34.05 -18.11 -2.64
N VAL A 73 -34.37 -17.00 -1.97
CA VAL A 73 -35.72 -16.72 -1.44
C VAL A 73 -36.63 -16.07 -2.49
N SER A 74 -36.09 -15.66 -3.64
CA SER A 74 -36.82 -14.84 -4.61
C SER A 74 -37.91 -15.58 -5.40
N ASN A 75 -37.91 -16.92 -5.42
CA ASN A 75 -38.97 -17.79 -6.00
C ASN A 75 -39.56 -17.23 -7.32
N GLY A 76 -38.72 -16.88 -8.30
CA GLY A 76 -39.15 -16.41 -9.63
C GLY A 76 -39.56 -14.92 -9.75
N ARG A 77 -39.34 -14.09 -8.73
CA ARG A 77 -39.64 -12.64 -8.76
C ARG A 77 -38.41 -11.77 -9.12
N ASP A 78 -37.99 -11.81 -10.38
CA ASP A 78 -36.84 -11.05 -10.93
C ASP A 78 -36.88 -9.55 -10.63
N SER A 79 -38.04 -8.92 -10.81
CA SER A 79 -38.20 -7.47 -10.64
C SER A 79 -37.94 -7.02 -9.19
N VAL A 80 -38.27 -7.86 -8.21
CA VAL A 80 -38.07 -7.59 -6.77
C VAL A 80 -36.60 -7.78 -6.40
N LEU A 81 -35.93 -8.83 -6.91
CA LEU A 81 -34.50 -9.02 -6.66
C LEU A 81 -33.69 -7.89 -7.32
N LYS A 82 -33.98 -7.55 -8.58
CA LYS A 82 -33.28 -6.48 -9.30
C LYS A 82 -33.48 -5.13 -8.63
N MET A 83 -34.68 -4.84 -8.12
CA MET A 83 -34.91 -3.63 -7.33
C MET A 83 -34.06 -3.63 -6.05
N ARG A 84 -33.99 -4.75 -5.32
CA ARG A 84 -33.17 -4.87 -4.10
C ARG A 84 -31.67 -4.73 -4.39
N LEU A 85 -31.18 -5.34 -5.46
CA LEU A 85 -29.78 -5.21 -5.90
C LEU A 85 -29.46 -3.79 -6.39
N LYS A 86 -30.42 -3.07 -6.98
CA LYS A 86 -30.22 -1.68 -7.43
C LYS A 86 -30.28 -0.66 -6.30
N VAL A 87 -30.89 -0.99 -5.16
CA VAL A 87 -30.92 -0.10 -3.99
C VAL A 87 -29.52 0.04 -3.38
N ASP A 88 -28.72 -1.03 -3.40
CA ASP A 88 -27.36 -1.03 -2.89
C ASP A 88 -26.34 -1.11 -4.06
N ASN A 89 -25.81 0.04 -4.44
CA ASN A 89 -24.82 0.15 -5.52
C ASN A 89 -23.57 -0.72 -5.28
N TYR A 90 -23.15 -0.91 -4.03
CA TYR A 90 -21.99 -1.72 -3.68
C TYR A 90 -22.30 -3.21 -3.82
N MET A 91 -23.50 -3.63 -3.45
CA MET A 91 -23.97 -4.99 -3.63
C MET A 91 -24.04 -5.37 -5.12
N ASN A 92 -24.57 -4.47 -5.96
CA ASN A 92 -24.58 -4.68 -7.41
C ASN A 92 -23.16 -4.81 -7.97
N ALA A 93 -22.26 -3.91 -7.55
CA ALA A 93 -20.87 -3.93 -7.98
C ALA A 93 -20.17 -5.23 -7.54
N ALA A 94 -20.36 -5.68 -6.30
CA ALA A 94 -19.77 -6.92 -5.78
C ALA A 94 -20.21 -8.16 -6.59
N VAL A 95 -21.51 -8.27 -6.90
CA VAL A 95 -22.05 -9.41 -7.67
C VAL A 95 -21.51 -9.40 -9.10
N ARG A 96 -21.49 -8.24 -9.76
CA ARG A 96 -20.95 -8.12 -11.13
C ARG A 96 -19.45 -8.40 -11.20
N GLU A 97 -18.71 -7.87 -10.24
CA GLU A 97 -17.27 -8.10 -10.11
C GLU A 97 -16.98 -9.60 -9.87
N CYS A 98 -17.71 -10.22 -8.95
CA CYS A 98 -17.59 -11.65 -8.64
C CYS A 98 -17.81 -12.51 -9.89
N TYR A 99 -18.90 -12.30 -10.61
CA TYR A 99 -19.25 -13.08 -11.79
C TYR A 99 -18.19 -12.96 -12.89
N ALA A 100 -17.76 -11.74 -13.20
CA ALA A 100 -16.77 -11.52 -14.25
C ALA A 100 -15.37 -12.03 -13.89
N THR A 101 -14.96 -11.86 -12.63
CA THR A 101 -13.69 -12.38 -12.16
C THR A 101 -13.70 -13.90 -12.17
N PHE A 102 -14.82 -14.52 -11.78
CA PHE A 102 -15.02 -15.97 -11.89
C PHE A 102 -14.90 -16.46 -13.33
N LYS A 103 -15.60 -15.81 -14.27
CA LYS A 103 -15.52 -16.12 -15.71
C LYS A 103 -14.06 -16.08 -16.21
N ASN A 104 -13.31 -15.05 -15.82
CA ASN A 104 -11.91 -14.91 -16.20
C ASN A 104 -11.01 -15.98 -15.58
N VAL A 105 -11.19 -16.31 -14.30
CA VAL A 105 -10.42 -17.36 -13.62
C VAL A 105 -10.66 -18.72 -14.27
N ILE A 106 -11.91 -19.09 -14.53
CA ILE A 106 -12.24 -20.38 -15.17
C ILE A 106 -11.68 -20.46 -16.60
N ASN A 107 -11.87 -19.41 -17.41
CA ASN A 107 -11.33 -19.38 -18.77
C ASN A 107 -9.80 -19.42 -18.82
N TYR A 108 -9.13 -18.93 -17.78
CA TYR A 108 -7.68 -18.99 -17.65
C TYR A 108 -7.18 -20.38 -17.20
N LEU A 109 -7.93 -21.05 -16.32
CA LEU A 109 -7.55 -22.35 -15.74
C LEU A 109 -7.78 -23.52 -16.70
N VAL A 110 -8.89 -23.52 -17.43
CA VAL A 110 -9.27 -24.64 -18.30
C VAL A 110 -8.55 -24.51 -19.63
N LEU A 111 -7.79 -25.54 -20.04
CA LEU A 111 -7.06 -25.55 -21.31
C LEU A 111 -7.76 -26.37 -22.39
N GLY A 112 -8.42 -27.46 -22.00
CA GLY A 112 -9.09 -28.40 -22.91
C GLY A 112 -10.13 -27.73 -23.81
N GLU A 113 -10.07 -28.03 -25.12
CA GLU A 113 -10.91 -27.40 -26.13
C GLU A 113 -12.39 -27.76 -25.96
N ARG A 114 -12.69 -29.02 -25.60
CA ARG A 114 -14.07 -29.49 -25.39
C ARG A 114 -14.70 -28.80 -24.19
N GLU A 115 -13.96 -28.73 -23.09
CA GLU A 115 -14.37 -28.09 -21.84
C GLU A 115 -14.59 -26.59 -22.05
N LYS A 116 -13.72 -25.91 -22.80
CA LYS A 116 -13.89 -24.48 -23.14
C LYS A 116 -15.18 -24.21 -23.91
N VAL A 117 -15.54 -25.07 -24.87
CA VAL A 117 -16.78 -24.88 -25.64
C VAL A 117 -18.00 -24.96 -24.70
N ILE A 118 -18.04 -25.95 -23.82
CA ILE A 118 -19.15 -26.14 -22.87
C ILE A 118 -19.21 -24.98 -21.87
N ILE A 119 -18.07 -24.56 -21.31
CA ILE A 119 -18.00 -23.45 -20.36
C ILE A 119 -18.43 -22.13 -21.01
N ASN A 120 -17.97 -21.85 -22.23
CA ASN A 120 -18.36 -20.64 -22.95
C ASN A 120 -19.86 -20.64 -23.28
N GLU A 121 -20.45 -21.79 -23.62
CA GLU A 121 -21.87 -21.92 -23.85
C GLU A 121 -22.69 -21.67 -22.57
N ILE A 122 -22.24 -22.22 -21.43
CA ILE A 122 -22.83 -21.95 -20.11
C ILE A 122 -22.80 -20.44 -19.82
N PHE A 123 -21.65 -19.80 -19.97
CA PHE A 123 -21.54 -18.37 -19.73
C PHE A 123 -22.37 -17.55 -20.73
N PHE A 124 -22.45 -17.97 -22.00
CA PHE A 124 -23.27 -17.31 -23.02
C PHE A 124 -24.75 -17.35 -22.65
N LYS A 125 -25.29 -18.51 -22.27
CA LYS A 125 -26.68 -18.64 -21.82
C LYS A 125 -26.96 -17.81 -20.58
N VAL A 126 -26.07 -17.82 -19.60
CA VAL A 126 -26.20 -16.97 -18.40
C VAL A 126 -26.20 -15.49 -18.80
N ASP A 127 -25.28 -15.06 -19.66
CA ASP A 127 -25.22 -13.68 -20.14
C ASP A 127 -26.49 -13.29 -20.94
N ASP A 128 -27.08 -14.19 -21.72
CA ASP A 128 -28.33 -13.99 -22.46
C ASP A 128 -29.52 -13.80 -21.51
N HIS A 129 -29.66 -14.66 -20.50
CA HIS A 129 -30.69 -14.52 -19.46
C HIS A 129 -30.50 -13.28 -18.58
N ILE A 130 -29.26 -12.83 -18.36
CA ILE A 130 -28.98 -11.54 -17.70
C ILE A 130 -29.47 -10.38 -18.58
N GLN A 131 -29.29 -10.44 -19.90
CA GLN A 131 -29.73 -9.39 -20.84
C GLN A 131 -31.26 -9.38 -21.01
N ASN A 132 -31.88 -10.56 -21.04
CA ASN A 132 -33.33 -10.74 -21.22
C ASN A 132 -34.15 -10.52 -19.93
N ASP A 133 -33.48 -10.31 -18.79
CA ASP A 133 -34.11 -10.05 -17.49
C ASP A 133 -35.04 -11.18 -16.98
N ASP A 134 -34.69 -12.44 -17.29
CA ASP A 134 -35.45 -13.64 -16.93
C ASP A 134 -34.64 -14.70 -16.14
N LEU A 135 -33.44 -14.34 -15.68
CA LEU A 135 -32.50 -15.23 -14.99
C LEU A 135 -33.11 -16.06 -13.84
N ILE A 136 -33.90 -15.49 -12.91
CA ILE A 136 -34.43 -16.25 -11.75
C ILE A 136 -35.69 -17.04 -12.14
N LYS A 137 -36.32 -16.73 -13.28
CA LYS A 137 -37.45 -17.52 -13.80
C LYS A 137 -36.96 -18.80 -14.46
N GLU A 138 -35.92 -18.68 -15.27
CA GLU A 138 -35.41 -19.78 -16.10
C GLU A 138 -34.35 -20.62 -15.38
N LEU A 139 -33.55 -20.04 -14.47
CA LEU A 139 -32.51 -20.75 -13.75
C LEU A 139 -32.87 -21.01 -12.28
N ASN A 140 -32.60 -22.23 -11.83
CA ASN A 140 -32.86 -22.62 -10.46
C ASN A 140 -31.80 -22.06 -9.49
N MET A 141 -32.12 -20.95 -8.84
CA MET A 141 -31.25 -20.29 -7.86
C MET A 141 -31.10 -21.04 -6.52
N SER A 142 -31.83 -22.14 -6.30
CA SER A 142 -31.74 -22.89 -5.03
C SER A 142 -30.42 -23.65 -4.86
N ALA A 143 -29.78 -24.04 -5.96
CA ALA A 143 -28.48 -24.72 -5.99
C ALA A 143 -27.28 -23.75 -6.01
N LEU A 144 -27.52 -22.44 -6.12
CA LEU A 144 -26.47 -21.43 -6.15
C LEU A 144 -25.59 -21.40 -4.88
N PRO A 145 -26.11 -21.59 -3.65
CA PRO A 145 -25.28 -21.73 -2.45
C PRO A 145 -24.32 -22.92 -2.51
N SER A 146 -24.74 -24.04 -3.10
CA SER A 146 -23.87 -25.22 -3.28
C SER A 146 -22.74 -24.93 -4.26
N LEU A 147 -23.04 -24.22 -5.36
CA LEU A 147 -22.02 -23.76 -6.30
C LEU A 147 -21.04 -22.78 -5.64
N TYR A 148 -21.55 -21.89 -4.78
CA TYR A 148 -20.74 -20.95 -4.01
C TYR A 148 -19.74 -21.65 -3.08
N ASP A 149 -20.17 -22.71 -2.38
CA ASP A 149 -19.30 -23.49 -1.51
C ASP A 149 -18.17 -24.19 -2.29
N GLN A 150 -18.49 -24.76 -3.46
CA GLN A 150 -17.47 -25.32 -4.36
C GLN A 150 -16.49 -24.24 -4.84
N PHE A 151 -16.99 -23.03 -5.12
CA PHE A 151 -16.10 -21.95 -5.57
C PHE A 151 -15.16 -21.46 -4.46
N ILE A 152 -15.60 -21.41 -3.21
CA ILE A 152 -14.71 -21.14 -2.07
C ILE A 152 -13.61 -22.20 -2.00
N MET A 153 -13.94 -23.48 -2.20
CA MET A 153 -12.93 -24.55 -2.23
C MET A 153 -11.94 -24.35 -3.37
N LEU A 154 -12.42 -24.03 -4.57
CA LEU A 154 -11.55 -23.75 -5.73
C LEU A 154 -10.57 -22.62 -5.41
N VAL A 155 -11.06 -21.49 -4.89
CA VAL A 155 -10.21 -20.33 -4.56
C VAL A 155 -9.17 -20.67 -3.50
N LYS A 156 -9.49 -21.53 -2.52
CA LYS A 156 -8.50 -22.00 -1.52
C LYS A 156 -7.36 -22.79 -2.17
N TYR A 157 -7.66 -23.71 -3.09
CA TYR A 157 -6.63 -24.45 -3.82
C TYR A 157 -5.79 -23.55 -4.73
N LEU A 158 -6.41 -22.55 -5.37
CA LEU A 158 -5.70 -21.56 -6.19
C LEU A 158 -4.80 -20.63 -5.38
N LEU A 159 -5.16 -20.36 -4.11
CA LEU A 159 -4.37 -19.53 -3.20
C LEU A 159 -3.14 -20.29 -2.69
N ALA A 160 -3.27 -21.58 -2.38
CA ALA A 160 -2.14 -22.44 -2.01
C ALA A 160 -1.24 -22.75 -3.22
N ASN A 161 -1.85 -22.98 -4.39
CA ASN A 161 -1.22 -23.28 -5.67
C ASN A 161 -0.22 -24.46 -5.61
N GLU A 162 -0.50 -25.44 -4.75
CA GLU A 162 0.33 -26.62 -4.55
C GLU A 162 0.12 -27.65 -5.67
N LYS A 163 1.18 -28.33 -6.11
CA LYS A 163 1.08 -29.33 -7.19
C LYS A 163 0.19 -30.52 -6.83
N GLU A 164 0.15 -30.87 -5.55
CA GLU A 164 -0.55 -32.03 -5.00
C GLU A 164 -2.07 -31.85 -5.09
N ASP A 165 -2.53 -30.59 -5.09
CA ASP A 165 -3.95 -30.24 -5.15
C ASP A 165 -4.59 -30.40 -6.53
N LYS A 166 -3.81 -30.74 -7.57
CA LYS A 166 -4.33 -30.80 -8.95
C LYS A 166 -5.56 -31.69 -9.07
N ASN A 167 -5.54 -32.87 -8.45
CA ASN A 167 -6.67 -33.79 -8.50
C ASN A 167 -7.90 -33.23 -7.77
N TRP A 168 -7.69 -32.53 -6.66
CA TRP A 168 -8.77 -31.87 -5.93
C TRP A 168 -9.38 -30.72 -6.74
N VAL A 169 -8.57 -29.94 -7.45
CA VAL A 169 -9.06 -28.90 -8.36
C VAL A 169 -9.93 -29.50 -9.47
N VAL A 170 -9.53 -30.63 -10.05
CA VAL A 170 -10.34 -31.35 -11.05
C VAL A 170 -11.69 -31.77 -10.46
N ILE A 171 -11.70 -32.37 -9.27
CA ILE A 171 -12.93 -32.79 -8.59
C ILE A 171 -13.85 -31.61 -8.33
N VAL A 172 -13.32 -30.49 -7.84
CA VAL A 172 -14.11 -29.28 -7.59
C VAL A 172 -14.71 -28.76 -8.90
N LEU A 173 -13.96 -28.69 -9.99
CA LEU A 173 -14.48 -28.25 -11.29
C LEU A 173 -15.56 -29.18 -11.85
N LEU A 174 -15.41 -30.50 -11.66
CA LEU A 174 -16.43 -31.48 -12.02
C LEU A 174 -17.72 -31.29 -11.21
N ASN A 175 -17.61 -31.15 -9.89
CA ASN A 175 -18.76 -30.88 -9.03
C ASN A 175 -19.46 -29.57 -9.41
N MET A 176 -18.69 -28.52 -9.72
CA MET A 176 -19.25 -27.25 -10.18
C MET A 176 -20.00 -27.41 -11.50
N LEU A 177 -19.45 -28.16 -12.45
CA LEU A 177 -20.12 -28.44 -13.72
C LEU A 177 -21.41 -29.22 -13.49
N GLU A 178 -21.38 -30.27 -12.67
CA GLU A 178 -22.55 -31.08 -12.33
C GLU A 178 -23.67 -30.24 -11.72
N ILE A 179 -23.36 -29.40 -10.72
CA ILE A 179 -24.33 -28.49 -10.10
C ILE A 179 -24.93 -27.53 -11.14
N VAL A 180 -24.10 -26.95 -12.02
CA VAL A 180 -24.58 -26.01 -13.03
C VAL A 180 -25.47 -26.70 -14.06
N THR A 181 -25.05 -27.85 -14.61
CA THR A 181 -25.79 -28.54 -15.67
C THR A 181 -26.99 -29.32 -15.15
N GLY A 182 -26.89 -29.89 -13.96
CA GLY A 182 -27.87 -30.79 -13.37
C GLY A 182 -28.90 -30.07 -12.50
N ASP A 183 -28.47 -29.11 -11.67
CA ASP A 183 -29.36 -28.49 -10.69
C ASP A 183 -29.81 -27.08 -11.09
N ILE A 184 -28.95 -26.28 -11.75
CA ILE A 184 -29.23 -24.87 -12.09
C ILE A 184 -29.85 -24.74 -13.49
N MET A 185 -29.33 -25.47 -14.49
CA MET A 185 -29.68 -25.36 -15.91
C MET A 185 -30.36 -26.63 -16.47
N GLU A 186 -31.05 -27.40 -15.64
CA GLU A 186 -31.61 -28.73 -15.98
C GLU A 186 -32.39 -28.72 -17.32
N ASP A 187 -33.27 -27.73 -17.53
CA ASP A 187 -34.10 -27.59 -18.74
C ASP A 187 -33.34 -27.04 -19.96
N ALA A 188 -32.35 -26.17 -19.72
CA ALA A 188 -31.57 -25.53 -20.77
C ALA A 188 -30.44 -26.44 -21.29
N PHE A 189 -29.93 -27.35 -20.47
CA PHE A 189 -28.89 -28.30 -20.83
C PHE A 189 -29.46 -29.54 -21.52
N SER A 190 -30.62 -30.04 -21.07
CA SER A 190 -31.37 -31.12 -21.74
C SER A 190 -31.73 -30.74 -23.19
N SER A 191 -32.25 -29.53 -23.41
CA SER A 191 -32.54 -29.00 -24.74
C SER A 191 -31.29 -28.86 -25.63
N TRP A 192 -30.12 -28.55 -25.03
CA TRP A 192 -28.86 -28.45 -25.77
C TRP A 192 -28.28 -29.81 -26.14
N ALA A 193 -28.32 -30.77 -25.21
CA ALA A 193 -27.97 -32.16 -25.46
C ALA A 193 -28.81 -32.72 -26.62
N GLU A 194 -30.11 -32.44 -26.63
CA GLU A 194 -31.03 -32.82 -27.72
C GLU A 194 -30.72 -32.09 -29.05
N SER A 195 -30.39 -30.79 -29.03
CA SER A 195 -30.07 -30.04 -30.26
C SER A 195 -28.71 -30.41 -30.87
N SER A 196 -27.75 -30.84 -30.04
CA SER A 196 -26.43 -31.31 -30.47
C SER A 196 -26.49 -32.72 -31.06
N HIS A 197 -27.65 -33.39 -31.03
CA HIS A 197 -27.89 -34.69 -31.66
C HIS A 197 -28.19 -34.63 -33.17
N GLY A 198 -27.82 -33.54 -33.84
CA GLY A 198 -27.55 -33.51 -35.29
C GLY A 198 -26.24 -34.21 -35.66
N GLY A 199 -25.97 -35.41 -35.13
CA GLY A 199 -24.78 -36.19 -35.45
C GLY A 199 -24.20 -36.94 -34.26
N TYR A 200 -24.53 -38.23 -34.15
CA TYR A 200 -23.73 -39.25 -33.45
C TYR A 200 -23.80 -39.37 -31.91
N TYR A 201 -24.95 -39.15 -31.28
CA TYR A 201 -25.16 -39.65 -29.91
C TYR A 201 -26.51 -40.37 -29.82
N GLY A 202 -26.46 -41.69 -29.99
CA GLY A 202 -27.57 -42.57 -29.67
C GLY A 202 -27.66 -42.76 -28.17
N THR A 203 -28.89 -42.59 -27.67
CA THR A 203 -29.58 -43.04 -26.44
C THR A 203 -29.01 -44.21 -25.59
N ASP A 204 -27.71 -44.36 -25.43
CA ASP A 204 -27.09 -45.48 -24.70
C ASP A 204 -25.88 -45.05 -23.84
N GLU A 205 -25.98 -43.87 -23.21
CA GLU A 205 -24.90 -43.28 -22.38
C GLU A 205 -25.30 -43.05 -20.92
N ARG A 206 -26.35 -43.73 -20.43
CA ARG A 206 -26.59 -43.86 -18.99
C ARG A 206 -25.67 -44.87 -18.30
N LEU A 207 -24.77 -45.51 -19.07
CA LEU A 207 -23.84 -46.53 -18.59
C LEU A 207 -22.49 -46.45 -19.33
N LYS A 208 -21.81 -45.31 -19.28
CA LYS A 208 -20.36 -45.26 -19.59
C LYS A 208 -19.56 -45.10 -18.30
N SER A 209 -18.53 -45.95 -18.19
CA SER A 209 -17.66 -46.15 -17.04
C SER A 209 -17.06 -44.85 -16.51
N LEU A 210 -16.97 -44.74 -15.18
CA LEU A 210 -16.27 -43.70 -14.41
C LEU A 210 -14.93 -43.24 -15.03
N ASP A 211 -14.21 -44.12 -15.73
CA ASP A 211 -12.95 -43.83 -16.43
C ASP A 211 -13.01 -42.71 -17.49
N GLN A 212 -14.17 -42.42 -18.11
CA GLN A 212 -14.30 -41.30 -19.06
C GLN A 212 -14.59 -39.95 -18.39
N GLN A 213 -15.19 -39.94 -17.19
CA GLN A 213 -15.35 -38.71 -16.39
C GLN A 213 -14.01 -38.16 -15.90
N TYR A 214 -13.05 -39.04 -15.58
CA TYR A 214 -11.67 -38.66 -15.21
C TYR A 214 -10.84 -38.05 -16.36
N GLN A 215 -11.35 -38.06 -17.59
CA GLN A 215 -10.70 -37.42 -18.74
C GLN A 215 -11.11 -35.95 -18.90
N PHE A 216 -12.23 -35.54 -18.31
CA PHE A 216 -12.73 -34.17 -18.34
C PHE A 216 -11.94 -33.31 -17.35
N PHE A 217 -11.49 -32.11 -17.77
CA PHE A 217 -10.54 -31.28 -17.01
C PHE A 217 -9.16 -31.94 -16.77
N GLY A 218 -8.73 -32.90 -17.58
CA GLY A 218 -7.37 -33.45 -17.49
C GLY A 218 -6.27 -32.44 -17.82
N GLU A 219 -6.57 -31.51 -18.75
CA GLU A 219 -5.70 -30.42 -19.17
C GLU A 219 -6.08 -29.10 -18.48
N LEU A 220 -5.47 -28.87 -17.31
CA LEU A 220 -5.60 -27.64 -16.54
C LEU A 220 -4.27 -26.88 -16.47
N ARG A 221 -4.37 -25.56 -16.45
CA ARG A 221 -3.28 -24.64 -16.12
C ARG A 221 -3.04 -24.59 -14.61
N PHE A 222 -2.86 -25.74 -13.97
CA PHE A 222 -2.64 -25.86 -12.53
C PHE A 222 -1.45 -26.80 -12.23
N PRO A 223 -0.49 -26.39 -11.37
CA PRO A 223 -0.41 -25.08 -10.72
C PRO A 223 -0.12 -23.95 -11.73
N VAL A 224 -0.60 -22.74 -11.43
CA VAL A 224 -0.45 -21.59 -12.32
C VAL A 224 1.02 -21.15 -12.32
N LYS A 225 1.70 -21.23 -13.48
CA LYS A 225 3.08 -20.74 -13.67
C LYS A 225 3.23 -20.00 -15.00
N PRO A 226 3.88 -18.82 -15.05
CA PRO A 226 4.33 -18.01 -13.91
C PRO A 226 3.16 -17.40 -13.12
N GLU A 227 3.29 -17.30 -11.80
CA GLU A 227 2.35 -16.53 -10.98
C GLU A 227 2.67 -15.05 -11.14
N THR A 228 1.88 -14.36 -11.96
CA THR A 228 1.96 -12.90 -12.04
C THR A 228 1.40 -12.29 -10.77
N GLU A 229 1.90 -11.13 -10.35
CA GLU A 229 1.37 -10.42 -9.17
C GLU A 229 -0.11 -10.05 -9.35
N ALA A 230 -0.53 -9.76 -10.59
CA ALA A 230 -1.93 -9.57 -10.95
C ALA A 230 -2.81 -10.81 -10.66
N TRP A 231 -2.31 -12.01 -10.96
CA TRP A 231 -3.01 -13.26 -10.64
C TRP A 231 -3.13 -13.46 -9.13
N LYS A 232 -2.04 -13.24 -8.38
CA LYS A 232 -2.05 -13.35 -6.91
C LYS A 232 -3.00 -12.35 -6.27
N GLU A 233 -3.01 -11.08 -6.72
CA GLU A 233 -3.95 -10.07 -6.24
C GLU A 233 -5.39 -10.50 -6.50
N THR A 234 -5.69 -10.97 -7.72
CA THR A 234 -7.03 -11.39 -8.12
C THR A 234 -7.56 -12.53 -7.24
N ILE A 235 -6.75 -13.57 -7.02
CA ILE A 235 -7.16 -14.75 -6.23
C ILE A 235 -7.29 -14.39 -4.74
N LYS A 236 -6.35 -13.60 -4.19
CA LYS A 236 -6.44 -13.08 -2.81
C LYS A 236 -7.69 -12.24 -2.61
N ARG A 237 -7.99 -11.35 -3.56
CA ARG A 237 -9.18 -10.50 -3.53
C ARG A 237 -10.47 -11.31 -3.56
N LEU A 238 -10.57 -12.31 -4.45
CA LEU A 238 -11.71 -13.24 -4.47
C LEU A 238 -11.86 -13.96 -3.12
N HIS A 239 -10.77 -14.50 -2.58
CA HIS A 239 -10.80 -15.18 -1.29
C HIS A 239 -11.37 -14.30 -0.18
N LEU A 240 -10.90 -13.06 -0.10
CA LEU A 240 -11.38 -12.08 0.90
C LEU A 240 -12.83 -11.69 0.64
N LEU A 241 -13.24 -11.48 -0.62
CA LEU A 241 -14.61 -11.12 -0.98
C LEU A 241 -15.64 -12.17 -0.53
N PHE A 242 -15.26 -13.45 -0.48
CA PHE A 242 -16.12 -14.55 -0.04
C PHE A 242 -16.05 -14.88 1.45
N THR A 243 -14.89 -14.67 2.06
CA THR A 243 -14.66 -15.08 3.46
C THR A 243 -14.96 -13.96 4.45
N VAL A 244 -14.78 -12.70 4.04
CA VAL A 244 -14.92 -11.55 4.92
C VAL A 244 -16.38 -11.13 5.04
N ARG A 245 -16.84 -11.07 6.29
CA ARG A 245 -18.22 -10.74 6.66
C ARG A 245 -18.23 -9.51 7.56
N GLU A 246 -18.61 -9.68 8.82
CA GLU A 246 -18.76 -8.60 9.80
C GLU A 246 -17.43 -7.98 10.21
N SER A 247 -16.32 -8.72 10.12
CA SER A 247 -14.99 -8.25 10.52
C SER A 247 -14.48 -7.05 9.71
N ALA A 248 -15.05 -6.77 8.53
CA ALA A 248 -14.70 -5.59 7.74
C ALA A 248 -15.37 -4.29 8.22
N MET A 249 -16.44 -4.36 9.02
CA MET A 249 -17.18 -3.17 9.46
C MET A 249 -16.36 -2.27 10.38
N ASP A 250 -15.41 -2.86 11.10
CA ASP A 250 -14.52 -2.17 12.01
C ASP A 250 -13.16 -1.82 11.41
N VAL A 251 -12.96 -2.00 10.10
CA VAL A 251 -11.68 -1.73 9.43
C VAL A 251 -11.58 -0.25 9.01
N PRO A 252 -10.45 0.43 9.28
CA PRO A 252 -9.34 -0.02 10.12
C PRO A 252 -9.71 0.01 11.61
N SER A 253 -9.17 -0.93 12.38
CA SER A 253 -9.42 -1.07 13.82
C SER A 253 -8.71 0.02 14.64
N ASN A 254 -7.52 0.43 14.22
CA ASN A 254 -6.73 1.46 14.87
C ASN A 254 -7.42 2.84 14.82
N LEU A 255 -7.50 3.51 15.97
CA LEU A 255 -8.22 4.77 16.14
C LEU A 255 -7.58 5.93 15.37
N GLU A 256 -6.25 5.97 15.26
CA GLU A 256 -5.53 7.01 14.55
C GLU A 256 -5.71 6.87 13.03
N ALA A 257 -5.69 5.65 12.50
CA ALA A 257 -6.06 5.37 11.10
C ALA A 257 -7.50 5.81 10.81
N ARG A 258 -8.47 5.45 11.68
CA ARG A 258 -9.87 5.89 11.53
C ARG A 258 -10.00 7.41 11.55
N ARG A 259 -9.28 8.07 12.46
CA ARG A 259 -9.25 9.53 12.56
C ARG A 259 -8.75 10.15 11.25
N ARG A 260 -7.61 9.68 10.72
CA ARG A 260 -7.02 10.19 9.46
C ARG A 260 -7.93 9.95 8.25
N ILE A 261 -8.55 8.77 8.13
CA ILE A 261 -9.53 8.49 7.06
C ILE A 261 -10.75 9.40 7.19
N SER A 262 -11.23 9.65 8.41
CA SER A 262 -12.37 10.54 8.65
C SER A 262 -12.05 11.98 8.23
N PHE A 263 -10.86 12.47 8.56
CA PHE A 263 -10.38 13.79 8.10
C PHE A 263 -10.27 13.86 6.58
N PHE A 264 -9.69 12.83 5.95
CA PHE A 264 -9.62 12.73 4.49
C PHE A 264 -11.01 12.74 3.85
N SER A 265 -11.93 11.92 4.34
CA SER A 265 -13.32 11.87 3.86
C SER A 265 -14.01 13.23 3.97
N ASN A 266 -13.89 13.90 5.12
CA ASN A 266 -14.42 15.24 5.30
C ASN A 266 -13.83 16.23 4.30
N SER A 267 -12.52 16.15 4.02
CA SER A 267 -11.86 17.03 3.06
C SER A 267 -12.37 16.89 1.62
N LEU A 268 -12.89 15.72 1.23
CA LEU A 268 -13.49 15.51 -0.09
C LEU A 268 -14.79 16.29 -0.29
N PHE A 269 -15.46 16.66 0.80
CA PHE A 269 -16.70 17.44 0.78
C PHE A 269 -16.49 18.91 1.16
N MET A 270 -15.24 19.34 1.38
CA MET A 270 -14.94 20.74 1.64
C MET A 270 -14.81 21.49 0.31
N ASP A 271 -15.42 22.68 0.24
CA ASP A 271 -15.18 23.61 -0.86
C ASP A 271 -13.74 24.15 -0.76
N MET A 272 -12.83 23.52 -1.50
CA MET A 272 -11.43 23.94 -1.59
C MET A 272 -11.21 24.81 -2.84
N PRO A 273 -10.49 25.93 -2.72
CA PRO A 273 -10.13 26.73 -3.89
C PRO A 273 -9.25 25.91 -4.83
N THR A 274 -9.37 26.15 -6.14
CA THR A 274 -8.54 25.47 -7.13
C THR A 274 -7.06 25.73 -6.83
N ALA A 275 -6.31 24.65 -6.62
CA ALA A 275 -4.88 24.75 -6.31
C ALA A 275 -4.14 25.48 -7.44
N PRO A 276 -3.27 26.45 -7.13
CA PRO A 276 -2.44 27.08 -8.14
C PRO A 276 -1.45 26.06 -8.73
N LYS A 277 -0.96 26.33 -9.94
CA LYS A 277 0.18 25.56 -10.48
C LYS A 277 1.34 25.65 -9.50
N VAL A 278 2.11 24.57 -9.32
CA VAL A 278 3.27 24.53 -8.40
C VAL A 278 4.22 25.71 -8.63
N GLN A 279 4.43 26.14 -9.87
CA GLN A 279 5.24 27.32 -10.23
C GLN A 279 4.73 28.63 -9.58
N ASN A 280 3.42 28.76 -9.40
CA ASN A 280 2.74 29.93 -8.83
C ASN A 280 2.40 29.74 -7.34
N MET A 281 2.69 28.57 -6.77
CA MET A 281 2.52 28.33 -5.34
C MET A 281 3.49 29.21 -4.54
N LEU A 282 3.04 29.68 -3.38
CA LEU A 282 3.92 30.36 -2.42
C LEU A 282 5.03 29.41 -1.99
N SER A 283 6.25 29.92 -2.01
CA SER A 283 7.42 29.20 -1.52
C SER A 283 7.46 29.27 0.01
N PHE A 284 7.76 28.15 0.66
CA PHE A 284 7.70 28.02 2.10
C PHE A 284 8.89 27.22 2.62
N SER A 285 9.53 27.72 3.67
CA SER A 285 10.55 27.00 4.41
C SER A 285 10.08 26.64 5.79
N VAL A 286 10.50 25.47 6.24
CA VAL A 286 10.36 25.07 7.64
C VAL A 286 11.75 25.00 8.25
N LEU A 287 11.89 25.57 9.44
CA LEU A 287 13.11 25.56 10.23
C LEU A 287 12.81 24.90 11.57
N THR A 288 13.38 23.72 11.80
CA THR A 288 13.25 23.02 13.07
C THR A 288 14.54 23.12 13.85
N CYS A 289 14.40 23.46 15.14
CA CYS A 289 15.52 23.55 16.04
C CYS A 289 15.85 22.22 16.69
N TYR A 290 17.07 21.73 16.50
CA TYR A 290 17.60 20.56 17.18
C TYR A 290 18.87 20.96 17.93
N SER A 291 18.97 20.57 19.20
CA SER A 291 20.10 20.94 20.05
C SER A 291 21.05 19.77 20.22
N CYS A 292 20.63 18.78 20.99
CA CYS A 292 21.44 17.64 21.40
C CYS A 292 20.58 16.43 21.78
N GLU A 293 19.27 16.50 21.57
CA GLU A 293 18.32 15.43 21.80
C GLU A 293 18.71 14.20 20.97
N GLU A 294 18.21 13.02 21.33
CA GLU A 294 18.42 11.84 20.50
C GLU A 294 17.48 11.89 19.29
N VAL A 295 18.02 11.66 18.08
CA VAL A 295 17.21 11.56 16.86
C VAL A 295 16.51 10.21 16.82
N ILE A 296 17.27 9.17 17.12
CA ILE A 296 16.87 7.77 17.14
C ILE A 296 17.38 7.21 18.47
N PHE A 297 16.54 6.47 19.20
CA PHE A 297 16.99 5.81 20.43
C PHE A 297 18.15 4.85 20.16
N ALA A 298 19.13 4.79 21.05
CA ALA A 298 20.04 3.65 21.07
C ALA A 298 19.31 2.44 21.65
N ILE A 299 19.71 1.23 21.23
CA ILE A 299 19.08 0.00 21.72
C ILE A 299 19.17 -0.13 23.25
N ASN A 300 20.30 0.31 23.82
CA ASN A 300 20.51 0.30 25.26
C ASN A 300 19.49 1.19 26.00
N ASP A 301 19.16 2.36 25.45
CA ASP A 301 18.22 3.30 26.09
C ASP A 301 16.79 2.76 26.09
N LEU A 302 16.46 1.90 25.11
CA LEU A 302 15.16 1.23 25.04
C LEU A 302 14.98 0.16 26.12
N GLU A 303 16.08 -0.43 26.61
CA GLU A 303 16.08 -1.56 27.53
C GLU A 303 16.36 -1.17 28.98
N VAL A 304 17.18 -0.15 29.20
CA VAL A 304 17.56 0.28 30.54
C VAL A 304 16.30 0.68 31.30
N PRO A 305 16.00 0.00 32.43
CA PRO A 305 14.83 0.33 33.22
C PRO A 305 15.03 1.69 33.91
N ASN A 306 13.97 2.51 33.89
CA ASN A 306 13.91 3.74 34.66
C ASN A 306 13.86 3.46 36.17
N GLU A 307 13.78 4.52 36.99
CA GLU A 307 13.71 4.42 38.47
C GLU A 307 12.58 3.49 38.97
N ASP A 308 11.50 3.36 38.20
CA ASP A 308 10.35 2.48 38.48
C ASP A 308 10.52 1.03 37.97
N GLY A 309 11.67 0.68 37.39
CA GLY A 309 11.95 -0.67 36.86
C GLY A 309 11.37 -0.94 35.46
N LEU A 310 10.82 0.08 34.79
CA LEU A 310 10.19 -0.05 33.46
C LEU A 310 11.11 0.50 32.36
N SER A 311 11.27 -0.26 31.28
CA SER A 311 12.01 0.16 30.09
C SER A 311 11.14 1.02 29.16
N ILE A 312 11.77 1.86 28.33
CA ILE A 312 11.06 2.69 27.35
C ILE A 312 10.29 1.81 26.36
N LEU A 313 10.92 0.72 25.90
CA LEU A 313 10.28 -0.22 24.98
C LEU A 313 9.01 -0.83 25.58
N TYR A 314 9.07 -1.28 26.83
CA TYR A 314 7.92 -1.83 27.53
C TYR A 314 6.79 -0.79 27.65
N GLY A 315 7.13 0.46 27.97
CA GLY A 315 6.17 1.57 28.00
C GLY A 315 5.47 1.76 26.66
N LEU A 316 6.22 1.77 25.55
CA LEU A 316 5.66 1.94 24.21
C LEU A 316 4.76 0.79 23.78
N GLN A 317 5.14 -0.45 24.08
CA GLN A 317 4.30 -1.62 23.80
C GLN A 317 2.97 -1.59 24.58
N LYS A 318 2.97 -1.04 25.80
CA LYS A 318 1.75 -0.88 26.60
C LYS A 318 0.87 0.27 26.11
N MET A 319 1.48 1.33 25.57
CA MET A 319 0.74 2.47 25.02
C MET A 319 0.17 2.19 23.62
N PHE A 320 0.88 1.39 22.80
CA PHE A 320 0.51 1.09 21.41
C PHE A 320 0.54 -0.42 21.11
N PRO A 321 -0.30 -1.22 21.79
CA PRO A 321 -0.26 -2.68 21.68
C PRO A 321 -0.68 -3.20 20.30
N ASP A 322 -1.62 -2.52 19.65
CA ASP A 322 -2.07 -2.81 18.29
C ASP A 322 -0.97 -2.49 17.27
N GLU A 323 -0.35 -1.32 17.36
CA GLU A 323 0.73 -0.93 16.44
C GLU A 323 1.98 -1.79 16.61
N TRP A 324 2.25 -2.29 17.82
CA TRP A 324 3.33 -3.25 18.06
C TRP A 324 3.09 -4.58 17.33
N ASN A 325 1.87 -5.12 17.39
CA ASN A 325 1.52 -6.34 16.67
C ASN A 325 1.60 -6.14 15.15
N ASN A 326 1.16 -4.98 14.65
CA ASN A 326 1.27 -4.63 13.23
C ASN A 326 2.74 -4.51 12.79
N PHE A 327 3.61 -3.98 13.65
CA PHE A 327 5.04 -3.92 13.42
C PHE A 327 5.66 -5.30 13.30
N LEU A 328 5.40 -6.19 14.27
CA LEU A 328 5.86 -7.58 14.25
C LEU A 328 5.41 -8.30 12.98
N GLU A 329 4.17 -8.09 12.55
CA GLU A 329 3.64 -8.61 11.29
C GLU A 329 4.42 -8.07 10.06
N ARG A 330 4.88 -6.81 10.10
CA ARG A 330 5.60 -6.16 8.98
C ARG A 330 6.97 -6.77 8.78
N VAL A 331 7.71 -6.88 9.88
CA VAL A 331 9.08 -7.40 9.89
C VAL A 331 9.15 -8.93 9.92
N ARG A 332 7.99 -9.59 10.08
CA ARG A 332 7.83 -11.05 10.13
C ARG A 332 8.57 -11.69 11.30
N CYS A 333 8.51 -11.05 12.45
CA CYS A 333 9.06 -11.56 13.71
C CYS A 333 7.92 -11.92 14.66
N SER A 334 8.13 -12.98 15.45
CA SER A 334 7.16 -13.40 16.47
C SER A 334 7.52 -12.85 17.85
N ASP A 335 8.81 -12.67 18.12
CA ASP A 335 9.33 -12.34 19.44
C ASP A 335 10.38 -11.20 19.38
N GLU A 336 10.59 -10.53 20.52
CA GLU A 336 11.59 -9.48 20.68
C GLU A 336 13.03 -9.96 20.48
N GLU A 337 13.31 -11.24 20.75
CA GLU A 337 14.64 -11.82 20.55
C GLU A 337 15.00 -11.91 19.06
N GLU A 338 14.01 -12.20 18.20
CA GLU A 338 14.20 -12.25 16.75
C GLU A 338 14.49 -10.85 16.17
N LEU A 339 13.89 -9.80 16.75
CA LEU A 339 14.15 -8.41 16.35
C LEU A 339 15.60 -7.97 16.56
N LYS A 340 16.34 -8.68 17.42
CA LYS A 340 17.75 -8.38 17.73
C LYS A 340 18.71 -9.35 17.05
N ALA A 341 18.21 -10.26 16.23
CA ALA A 341 19.03 -11.26 15.56
C ALA A 341 19.93 -10.66 14.45
N THR A 342 19.55 -9.51 13.89
CA THR A 342 20.27 -8.84 12.80
C THR A 342 20.31 -7.33 13.01
N GLU A 343 21.36 -6.66 12.53
CA GLU A 343 21.51 -5.19 12.61
C GLU A 343 20.34 -4.47 11.90
N GLU A 344 19.81 -5.05 10.82
CA GLU A 344 18.67 -4.48 10.08
C GLU A 344 17.38 -4.47 10.91
N LEU A 345 17.08 -5.57 11.61
CA LEU A 345 15.88 -5.66 12.46
C LEU A 345 16.02 -4.80 13.72
N GLU A 346 17.24 -4.71 14.27
CA GLU A 346 17.52 -3.82 15.40
C GLU A 346 17.28 -2.35 15.01
N ASP A 347 17.75 -1.94 13.82
CA ASP A 347 17.50 -0.61 13.29
C ASP A 347 16.00 -0.33 13.06
N GLU A 348 15.23 -1.31 12.55
CA GLU A 348 13.77 -1.19 12.41
C GLU A 348 13.06 -1.03 13.77
N LEU A 349 13.51 -1.74 14.81
CA LEU A 349 12.99 -1.59 16.17
C LEU A 349 13.31 -0.19 16.75
N ARG A 350 14.56 0.26 16.59
CA ARG A 350 14.99 1.61 17.02
C ARG A 350 14.16 2.69 16.33
N LEU A 351 13.90 2.54 15.04
CA LEU A 351 13.06 3.45 14.26
C LEU A 351 11.59 3.41 14.71
N TRP A 352 11.02 2.23 14.92
CA TRP A 352 9.63 2.07 15.39
C TRP A 352 9.41 2.80 16.71
N ALA A 353 10.33 2.66 17.67
CA ALA A 353 10.27 3.33 18.95
C ALA A 353 10.44 4.85 18.81
N SER A 354 11.39 5.28 17.97
CA SER A 354 11.71 6.69 17.75
C SER A 354 10.56 7.43 17.06
N TYR A 355 9.86 6.82 16.10
CA TYR A 355 8.72 7.46 15.44
C TYR A 355 7.54 7.77 16.39
N ARG A 356 7.45 7.09 17.54
CA ARG A 356 6.38 7.27 18.52
C ARG A 356 6.72 8.29 19.60
N SER A 357 8.00 8.42 19.95
CA SER A 357 8.42 9.24 21.10
C SER A 357 9.43 10.34 20.79
N GLN A 358 10.16 10.28 19.66
CA GLN A 358 11.16 11.29 19.28
C GLN A 358 10.59 12.25 18.24
N THR A 359 10.54 13.55 18.57
CA THR A 359 9.90 14.56 17.71
C THR A 359 10.55 14.69 16.34
N LEU A 360 11.89 14.64 16.24
CA LEU A 360 12.59 14.80 14.96
C LEU A 360 12.32 13.62 14.02
N ALA A 361 12.29 12.40 14.55
CA ALA A 361 11.90 11.21 13.79
C ALA A 361 10.41 11.27 13.40
N ARG A 362 9.55 11.69 14.32
CA ARG A 362 8.10 11.73 14.15
C ARG A 362 7.61 12.78 13.16
N THR A 363 8.40 13.81 12.83
CA THR A 363 7.87 14.97 12.10
C THR A 363 7.25 14.57 10.76
N ASP A 364 5.92 14.48 10.71
CA ASP A 364 5.12 14.05 9.54
C ASP A 364 5.34 14.94 8.31
N LEU A 365 5.85 16.17 8.48
CA LEU A 365 6.33 17.00 7.38
C LEU A 365 7.41 16.31 6.54
N MET A 366 8.25 15.45 7.13
CA MET A 366 9.24 14.68 6.38
C MET A 366 8.60 13.60 5.48
N LYS A 367 7.36 13.18 5.78
CA LYS A 367 6.58 12.20 5.02
C LYS A 367 5.61 12.85 4.03
N GLY A 368 5.09 14.04 4.33
CA GLY A 368 4.12 14.76 3.49
C GLY A 368 4.58 15.07 2.05
N TYR A 369 5.89 15.13 1.80
CA TYR A 369 6.44 15.34 0.46
C TYR A 369 6.45 14.08 -0.41
N LYS A 370 6.40 12.89 0.21
CA LYS A 370 6.33 11.60 -0.51
C LYS A 370 5.01 11.40 -1.26
N ALA A 371 3.93 12.10 -0.89
CA ALA A 371 2.65 12.02 -1.59
C ALA A 371 2.69 12.60 -3.03
N ALA A 372 3.76 13.33 -3.38
CA ALA A 372 4.03 13.73 -4.77
C ALA A 372 4.98 12.76 -5.52
N GLU A 373 5.51 11.75 -4.82
CA GLU A 373 6.44 10.75 -5.32
C GLU A 373 5.68 9.45 -5.68
N LEU A 374 4.87 9.50 -6.74
CA LEU A 374 4.21 8.31 -7.29
C LEU A 374 5.24 7.40 -7.98
N ASP A 375 5.84 6.46 -7.25
CA ASP A 375 6.69 5.41 -7.81
C ASP A 375 5.86 4.35 -8.56
N SER A 376 5.60 4.61 -9.85
CA SER A 376 5.37 3.53 -10.82
C SER A 376 6.67 3.27 -11.60
N GLU A 377 7.21 2.06 -11.44
CA GLU A 377 8.48 1.62 -12.03
C GLU A 377 8.45 1.48 -13.58
N GLU A 378 7.32 1.71 -14.23
CA GLU A 378 7.13 1.50 -15.67
C GLU A 378 7.22 2.76 -16.55
N ASN A 379 7.79 3.86 -16.06
CA ASN A 379 7.81 5.10 -16.84
C ASN A 379 8.95 5.18 -17.87
N SER A 380 8.59 5.60 -19.08
CA SER A 380 9.48 5.83 -20.21
C SER A 380 10.55 6.88 -19.90
N LYS A 381 11.68 6.89 -20.64
CA LYS A 381 12.77 7.86 -20.43
C LYS A 381 12.30 9.33 -20.48
N SER A 382 11.23 9.63 -21.22
CA SER A 382 10.65 10.97 -21.32
C SER A 382 9.90 11.38 -20.05
N GLU A 383 9.14 10.47 -19.46
CA GLU A 383 8.37 10.72 -18.23
C GLU A 383 9.28 10.88 -17.02
N ARG A 384 10.39 10.14 -16.95
CA ARG A 384 11.42 10.33 -15.92
C ARG A 384 12.04 11.73 -15.96
N SER A 385 12.25 12.29 -17.16
CA SER A 385 12.78 13.66 -17.32
C SER A 385 11.78 14.72 -16.85
N LEU A 386 10.51 14.57 -17.20
CA LEU A 386 9.45 15.48 -16.76
C LEU A 386 9.25 15.40 -15.24
N ARG A 387 9.28 14.19 -14.66
CA ARG A 387 9.17 14.01 -13.21
C ARG A 387 10.34 14.64 -12.45
N ALA A 388 11.57 14.47 -12.93
CA ALA A 388 12.72 15.13 -12.34
C ALA A 388 12.59 16.67 -12.38
N GLN A 389 12.01 17.23 -13.45
CA GLN A 389 11.72 18.66 -13.53
C GLN A 389 10.63 19.08 -12.55
N CYS A 390 9.53 18.32 -12.42
CA CYS A 390 8.48 18.58 -11.46
C CYS A 390 9.01 18.54 -10.02
N GLN A 391 9.85 17.54 -9.69
CA GLN A 391 10.48 17.41 -8.38
C GLN A 391 11.39 18.61 -8.08
N ALA A 392 12.23 19.02 -9.05
CA ALA A 392 13.09 20.17 -8.88
C ALA A 392 12.29 21.46 -8.60
N ILE A 393 11.11 21.62 -9.23
CA ILE A 393 10.22 22.76 -8.96
C ILE A 393 9.62 22.64 -7.55
N ALA A 394 9.21 21.45 -7.11
CA ALA A 394 8.70 21.23 -5.76
C ALA A 394 9.77 21.52 -4.69
N ASP A 395 11.01 21.05 -4.89
CA ASP A 395 12.16 21.26 -4.01
C ASP A 395 12.61 22.74 -3.93
N LEU A 396 12.27 23.55 -4.95
CA LEU A 396 12.45 25.01 -4.94
C LEU A 396 11.34 25.72 -4.16
N LYS A 397 10.13 25.15 -4.15
CA LYS A 397 8.98 25.73 -3.46
C LYS A 397 8.93 25.36 -2.00
N PHE A 398 9.43 24.19 -1.63
CA PHE A 398 9.47 23.76 -0.24
C PHE A 398 10.89 23.39 0.20
N THR A 399 11.31 23.90 1.34
CA THR A 399 12.62 23.58 1.91
C THR A 399 12.49 23.31 3.39
N TYR A 400 12.98 22.15 3.83
CA TYR A 400 13.03 21.81 5.24
C TYR A 400 14.46 21.84 5.75
N VAL A 401 14.75 22.74 6.69
CA VAL A 401 16.07 22.92 7.32
C VAL A 401 15.98 22.52 8.79
N VAL A 402 16.81 21.58 9.19
CA VAL A 402 17.02 21.22 10.59
C VAL A 402 18.29 21.93 11.04
N SER A 403 18.17 22.80 12.04
CA SER A 403 19.35 23.39 12.67
C SER A 403 19.90 22.43 13.72
N CYS A 404 21.04 21.80 13.46
CA CYS A 404 21.72 20.86 14.34
C CYS A 404 23.17 21.33 14.55
N GLN A 405 23.34 22.32 15.43
CA GLN A 405 24.64 22.96 15.70
C GLN A 405 25.77 21.95 15.97
N MET A 406 25.49 20.92 16.78
CA MET A 406 26.48 19.96 17.26
C MET A 406 26.91 18.90 16.23
N TYR A 407 26.26 18.82 15.06
CA TYR A 407 26.55 17.78 14.07
C TYR A 407 28.04 17.77 13.65
N GLY A 408 28.65 18.93 13.47
CA GLY A 408 30.08 19.03 13.12
C GLY A 408 30.99 18.45 14.19
N ILE A 409 30.63 18.58 15.46
CA ILE A 409 31.36 17.98 16.58
C ILE A 409 31.13 16.47 16.59
N TYR A 410 29.88 16.01 16.46
CA TYR A 410 29.54 14.58 16.40
C TYR A 410 30.29 13.85 15.29
N LYS A 411 30.42 14.46 14.11
CA LYS A 411 31.22 13.93 12.99
C LYS A 411 32.69 13.76 13.35
N ARG A 412 33.29 14.74 14.03
CA ARG A 412 34.71 14.72 14.42
C ARG A 412 34.99 13.74 15.56
N SER A 413 34.07 13.60 16.50
CA SER A 413 34.21 12.70 17.66
C SER A 413 33.85 11.25 17.34
N GLY A 414 33.22 10.97 16.19
CA GLY A 414 32.70 9.64 15.87
C GLY A 414 31.49 9.26 16.71
N ASP A 415 30.69 10.25 17.13
CA ASP A 415 29.49 10.03 17.93
C ASP A 415 28.39 9.33 17.09
N PRO A 416 27.71 8.29 17.62
CA PRO A 416 26.68 7.56 16.88
C PRO A 416 25.57 8.45 16.33
N ARG A 417 25.25 9.56 17.01
CA ARG A 417 24.24 10.54 16.54
C ARG A 417 24.58 11.13 15.18
N ALA A 418 25.87 11.19 14.80
CA ALA A 418 26.25 11.63 13.46
C ALA A 418 25.79 10.64 12.38
N LYS A 419 25.84 9.33 12.66
CA LYS A 419 25.34 8.27 11.77
C LYS A 419 23.81 8.33 11.69
N ASP A 420 23.13 8.55 12.82
CA ASP A 420 21.66 8.66 12.85
C ASP A 420 21.16 9.88 12.04
N ILE A 421 21.79 11.06 12.20
CA ILE A 421 21.48 12.25 11.41
C ILE A 421 21.76 12.02 9.91
N LEU A 422 22.85 11.31 9.58
CA LEU A 422 23.17 10.94 8.21
C LEU A 422 22.12 10.02 7.60
N ASN A 423 21.67 9.01 8.36
CA ASN A 423 20.60 8.11 7.95
C ASN A 423 19.27 8.85 7.76
N LEU A 424 18.97 9.83 8.62
CA LEU A 424 17.79 10.66 8.51
C LEU A 424 17.77 11.48 7.20
N ILE A 425 18.86 12.18 6.87
CA ILE A 425 18.94 12.96 5.61
C ILE A 425 18.98 12.07 4.37
N ALA A 426 19.49 10.84 4.48
CA ALA A 426 19.48 9.85 3.41
C ALA A 426 18.06 9.30 3.16
N ARG A 427 17.28 9.06 4.23
CA ARG A 427 15.90 8.58 4.14
C ARG A 427 14.93 9.66 3.66
N HIS A 428 15.23 10.92 3.94
CA HIS A 428 14.42 12.08 3.53
C HIS A 428 15.25 13.09 2.71
N PRO A 429 15.37 12.90 1.37
CA PRO A 429 16.23 13.72 0.52
C PRO A 429 15.92 15.23 0.53
N SER A 430 14.68 15.62 0.83
CA SER A 430 14.25 17.02 0.91
C SER A 430 14.73 17.73 2.18
N VAL A 431 15.17 16.97 3.20
CA VAL A 431 15.69 17.49 4.47
C VAL A 431 17.13 17.96 4.30
N ARG A 432 17.42 19.14 4.82
CA ARG A 432 18.76 19.72 4.86
C ARG A 432 19.15 19.97 6.31
N VAL A 433 20.39 19.68 6.65
CA VAL A 433 20.89 19.88 8.03
C VAL A 433 21.90 21.02 8.03
N ALA A 434 21.67 22.02 8.88
CA ALA A 434 22.59 23.11 9.12
C ALA A 434 23.36 22.85 10.42
N TYR A 435 24.68 23.05 10.44
CA TYR A 435 25.50 22.88 11.63
C TYR A 435 26.64 23.89 11.72
N ILE A 436 27.27 23.97 12.89
CA ILE A 436 28.46 24.79 13.11
C ILE A 436 29.71 23.95 12.92
N ASP A 437 30.53 24.34 11.96
CA ASP A 437 31.82 23.75 11.70
C ASP A 437 32.93 24.60 12.31
N GLU A 438 33.58 24.06 13.34
CA GLU A 438 34.74 24.67 14.00
C GLU A 438 36.02 24.14 13.36
N VAL A 439 36.83 25.04 12.81
CA VAL A 439 38.11 24.70 12.20
C VAL A 439 39.22 25.54 12.82
N GLU A 440 40.32 24.86 13.10
CA GLU A 440 41.55 25.47 13.57
C GLU A 440 42.40 25.93 12.38
N GLU A 441 42.53 27.25 12.19
CA GLU A 441 43.32 27.85 11.13
C GLU A 441 44.56 28.57 11.70
N PRO A 442 45.73 28.52 11.03
CA PRO A 442 46.89 29.29 11.46
C PRO A 442 46.62 30.79 11.32
N VAL A 443 47.00 31.55 12.35
CA VAL A 443 46.84 33.02 12.37
C VAL A 443 47.65 33.62 11.21
N LYS A 444 46.98 34.34 10.31
CA LYS A 444 47.59 34.98 9.12
C LYS A 444 48.40 36.25 9.45
N ASP A 445 48.58 36.55 10.74
CA ASP A 445 49.31 37.71 11.22
C ASP A 445 50.78 37.34 11.47
N TYR A 446 51.71 37.92 10.70
CA TYR A 446 53.14 37.64 10.77
C TYR A 446 53.77 37.89 12.15
N SER A 447 53.04 38.59 13.04
CA SER A 447 53.50 38.98 14.38
C SER A 447 53.13 38.00 15.50
N ARG A 448 52.19 37.07 15.28
CA ARG A 448 51.72 36.11 16.29
C ARG A 448 51.61 34.70 15.71
N LYS A 449 52.53 33.81 16.11
CA LYS A 449 52.37 32.37 15.86
C LYS A 449 51.28 31.83 16.80
N GLY A 450 50.18 31.36 16.23
CA GLY A 450 49.08 30.75 16.97
C GLY A 450 48.07 30.10 16.02
N VAL A 451 47.21 29.28 16.60
CA VAL A 451 46.04 28.69 15.93
C VAL A 451 44.82 29.48 16.37
N GLN A 452 44.01 29.94 15.43
CA GLN A 452 42.74 30.60 15.69
C GLN A 452 41.59 29.67 15.32
N LYS A 453 40.60 29.57 16.21
CA LYS A 453 39.33 28.91 15.89
C LYS A 453 38.50 29.80 14.96
N VAL A 454 38.12 29.24 13.83
CA VAL A 454 37.24 29.86 12.84
C VAL A 454 35.95 29.05 12.79
N TYR A 455 34.83 29.75 12.78
CA TYR A 455 33.49 29.16 12.81
C TYR A 455 32.82 29.34 11.46
N TYR A 456 32.20 28.27 10.96
CA TYR A 456 31.42 28.29 9.73
C TYR A 456 30.01 27.76 9.98
N SER A 457 28.99 28.46 9.49
CA SER A 457 27.65 27.87 9.36
C SER A 457 27.63 27.06 8.06
N THR A 458 27.36 25.76 8.16
CA THR A 458 27.45 24.81 7.04
C THR A 458 26.11 24.14 6.82
N LEU A 459 25.65 24.06 5.57
CA LEU A 459 24.44 23.36 5.17
C LEU A 459 24.81 22.09 4.39
N VAL A 460 24.27 20.95 4.80
CA VAL A 460 24.44 19.66 4.13
C VAL A 460 23.12 19.04 3.67
N LYS A 461 23.21 18.16 2.68
CA LYS A 461 22.16 17.25 2.23
C LYS A 461 22.75 15.86 1.97
N ALA A 462 21.90 14.84 1.83
CA ALA A 462 22.35 13.56 1.32
C ALA A 462 22.91 13.68 -0.10
N ALA A 463 24.02 13.01 -0.35
CA ALA A 463 24.59 12.84 -1.69
C ALA A 463 23.69 11.92 -2.52
N PRO A 464 23.46 12.21 -3.81
CA PRO A 464 22.70 11.33 -4.67
C PRO A 464 23.42 9.97 -4.77
N PRO A 465 22.71 8.83 -4.72
CA PRO A 465 23.33 7.51 -4.73
C PRO A 465 24.06 7.30 -6.07
N THR A 466 25.38 7.38 -6.06
CA THR A 466 26.22 6.97 -7.17
C THR A 466 26.37 5.44 -7.14
N LYS A 467 25.36 4.73 -7.68
CA LYS A 467 25.31 3.28 -7.99
C LYS A 467 25.12 2.30 -6.82
N ALA A 468 24.72 1.09 -7.24
CA ALA A 468 24.09 0.00 -6.48
C ALA A 468 24.79 -0.40 -5.18
N ILE A 469 23.94 -0.68 -4.18
CA ILE A 469 24.23 -1.34 -2.91
C ILE A 469 25.17 -2.53 -3.18
N GLY A 470 26.42 -2.45 -2.70
CA GLY A 470 27.42 -3.51 -2.85
C GLY A 470 28.90 -3.11 -2.88
N SER A 471 29.28 -1.82 -2.83
CA SER A 471 30.69 -1.43 -2.75
C SER A 471 31.11 -1.02 -1.33
N SER A 472 32.12 -1.70 -0.79
CA SER A 472 32.71 -1.48 0.54
C SER A 472 33.59 -0.22 0.62
N GLU A 473 33.05 0.96 0.29
CA GLU A 473 33.72 2.21 0.63
C GLU A 473 33.20 2.73 1.98
N PRO A 474 34.09 3.31 2.83
CA PRO A 474 33.70 3.78 4.15
C PRO A 474 32.65 4.89 4.03
N VAL A 475 31.62 4.80 4.89
CA VAL A 475 30.40 5.63 5.01
C VAL A 475 30.65 7.14 5.26
N GLN A 476 31.89 7.63 5.13
CA GLN A 476 32.32 8.95 5.58
C GLN A 476 31.97 10.14 4.66
N ASN A 477 31.40 9.92 3.47
CA ASN A 477 31.14 11.02 2.50
C ASN A 477 29.75 10.98 1.85
N LEU A 478 28.72 10.55 2.58
CA LEU A 478 27.34 10.58 2.10
C LEU A 478 26.63 11.92 2.33
N ASP A 479 27.22 12.85 3.11
CA ASP A 479 26.69 14.21 3.26
C ASP A 479 27.44 15.21 2.38
N GLN A 480 26.71 15.84 1.46
CA GLN A 480 27.24 16.85 0.56
C GLN A 480 27.06 18.24 1.16
N VAL A 481 28.17 18.95 1.39
CA VAL A 481 28.14 20.38 1.76
C VAL A 481 27.64 21.20 0.58
N ILE A 482 26.54 21.92 0.79
CA ILE A 482 25.92 22.82 -0.18
C ILE A 482 26.50 24.23 -0.03
N TYR A 483 26.48 24.74 1.21
CA TYR A 483 26.93 26.07 1.55
C TYR A 483 27.79 26.02 2.80
N ARG A 484 28.80 26.89 2.86
CA ARG A 484 29.65 27.08 4.02
C ARG A 484 29.97 28.56 4.16
N ILE A 485 29.44 29.19 5.20
CA ILE A 485 29.49 30.63 5.42
C ILE A 485 30.31 30.93 6.66
N LYS A 486 31.37 31.72 6.52
CA LYS A 486 32.22 32.12 7.65
C LYS A 486 31.46 33.04 8.60
N LEU A 487 31.49 32.71 9.88
CA LEU A 487 30.87 33.50 10.94
C LEU A 487 31.87 34.51 11.53
N PRO A 488 31.39 35.65 12.06
CA PRO A 488 32.23 36.70 12.63
C PRO A 488 32.91 36.29 13.95
N GLY A 489 32.42 35.22 14.60
CA GLY A 489 32.92 34.73 15.89
C GLY A 489 32.16 33.48 16.36
N PRO A 490 32.38 33.03 17.60
CA PRO A 490 31.57 31.97 18.21
C PRO A 490 30.11 32.44 18.31
N LEU A 491 29.18 31.56 17.91
CA LEU A 491 27.76 31.91 17.77
C LEU A 491 26.96 31.83 19.09
N ILE A 492 27.52 31.20 20.12
CA ILE A 492 26.85 31.06 21.42
C ILE A 492 26.92 32.41 22.13
N CYS A 493 25.86 33.21 21.99
CA CYS A 493 25.71 34.48 22.71
C CYS A 493 24.78 34.33 23.94
N GLY A 494 24.18 33.16 24.16
CA GLY A 494 23.37 32.82 25.32
C GLY A 494 23.09 31.30 25.46
N GLU A 495 22.10 30.95 26.27
CA GLU A 495 21.72 29.56 26.56
C GLU A 495 20.39 29.17 25.87
N GLY A 496 20.38 28.05 25.15
CA GLY A 496 19.16 27.33 24.81
C GLY A 496 18.90 27.09 23.31
N LYS A 497 17.84 26.32 23.04
CA LYS A 497 17.39 25.92 21.71
C LYS A 497 17.09 27.08 20.75
N PRO A 498 16.52 28.23 21.17
CA PRO A 498 16.18 29.29 20.22
C PRO A 498 17.39 29.87 19.48
N GLU A 499 18.56 29.93 20.11
CA GLU A 499 19.78 30.46 19.47
C GLU A 499 20.31 29.55 18.37
N ASN A 500 20.05 28.24 18.46
CA ASN A 500 20.45 27.28 17.44
C ASN A 500 19.84 27.65 16.07
N GLN A 501 18.72 28.38 15.99
CA GLN A 501 18.14 28.80 14.70
C GLN A 501 18.96 29.89 13.99
N ASN A 502 19.68 30.71 14.75
CA ASN A 502 20.24 31.96 14.24
C ASN A 502 21.26 31.74 13.13
N HIS A 503 22.07 30.68 13.21
CA HIS A 503 23.02 30.38 12.14
C HIS A 503 22.38 29.70 10.92
N ALA A 504 21.23 29.06 11.11
CA ALA A 504 20.58 28.25 10.09
C ALA A 504 19.53 29.03 9.27
N ILE A 505 18.99 30.13 9.82
CA ILE A 505 18.01 30.98 9.14
C ILE A 505 18.52 31.49 7.78
N ILE A 506 19.83 31.68 7.61
CA ILE A 506 20.44 32.10 6.35
C ILE A 506 20.29 31.07 5.22
N PHE A 507 19.91 29.84 5.54
CA PHE A 507 19.68 28.75 4.59
C PHE A 507 18.22 28.55 4.21
N THR A 508 17.29 29.19 4.93
CA THR A 508 15.87 29.15 4.56
C THR A 508 15.60 30.09 3.38
N ARG A 509 14.62 29.73 2.54
CA ARG A 509 14.29 30.45 1.31
C ARG A 509 12.77 30.50 1.11
N GLY A 510 12.33 31.45 0.32
CA GLY A 510 10.93 31.58 -0.06
C GLY A 510 10.20 32.68 0.69
N GLU A 511 8.88 32.71 0.50
CA GLU A 511 7.99 33.78 0.92
C GLU A 511 7.47 33.60 2.35
N GLY A 512 7.39 32.35 2.83
CA GLY A 512 7.03 32.02 4.21
C GLY A 512 8.11 31.23 4.93
N LEU A 513 8.25 31.48 6.23
CA LEU A 513 9.09 30.70 7.14
C LEU A 513 8.27 30.27 8.35
N GLN A 514 8.15 28.96 8.57
CA GLN A 514 7.62 28.39 9.80
C GLN A 514 8.76 27.84 10.64
N THR A 515 8.91 28.38 11.84
CA THR A 515 9.84 27.89 12.84
C THR A 515 9.13 26.91 13.77
N ILE A 516 9.67 25.71 13.91
CA ILE A 516 9.13 24.67 14.80
C ILE A 516 10.11 24.49 15.97
N ASP A 517 9.59 24.59 17.18
CA ASP A 517 10.29 24.14 18.38
C ASP A 517 10.04 22.64 18.53
N MET A 518 11.11 21.84 18.65
CA MET A 518 11.04 20.38 18.79
C MET A 518 10.28 19.92 20.04
N ASN A 519 10.15 20.80 21.03
CA ASN A 519 9.47 20.49 22.30
C ASN A 519 8.00 20.89 22.35
N GLN A 520 7.48 21.59 21.32
CA GLN A 520 6.13 22.15 21.29
C GLN A 520 5.39 21.70 20.03
#